data_AF-A0AB37UAZ6-F1
#
_entry.id   AF-A0AB37UAZ6-F1
#
_cell.length_a   1.000
_cell.length_b   1.000
_cell.length_c   1.000
_cell.angle_alpha   90.00
_cell.angle_beta   90.00
_cell.angle_gamma   90.00
#
_symmetry.space_group_name_H-M   'P 1'
#
loop_
_entity.id
_entity.type
_entity.pdbx_description
1 polymer ?
#
loop_
_entity_poly.entity_id
_entity_poly.type
_entity_poly.pdbx_seq_one_letter_code
_entity_poly.pdbx_strand_id
1 'polypeptide(L)'
;MVSQDVGFDGGKLIHGRKRFLSVDTLGLVLRVFVTAANVGERSGGKRVLKRVNRMGSSVSRLHAIWADGGFDGEPFRRWVMDVCRWIVQVVLRPKQSKGFVLLKKRWVVERTFGWLMSCRRLVRDHELLPETSETLIYLAMIWIMVRRLA
;
A
#
# COMPACT_ATOMS: atom_id res chain seq x y z
N MET A 1 -12.87 4.45 24.31
CA MET A 1 -13.02 3.44 23.23
C MET A 1 -11.61 3.18 22.69
N VAL A 2 -11.06 1.97 22.87
CA VAL A 2 -9.69 1.64 22.43
C VAL A 2 -9.75 1.18 20.98
N SER A 3 -9.02 1.83 20.07
CA SER A 3 -8.90 1.41 18.67
C SER A 3 -8.40 -0.03 18.56
N GLN A 4 -9.01 -0.82 17.69
CA GLN A 4 -8.63 -2.21 17.45
C GLN A 4 -7.44 -2.31 16.48
N ASP A 5 -6.69 -3.39 16.60
CA ASP A 5 -5.49 -3.69 15.82
C ASP A 5 -4.48 -2.53 15.82
N VAL A 6 -4.18 -1.98 16.99
CA VAL A 6 -3.12 -0.97 17.17
C VAL A 6 -1.84 -1.68 17.62
N GLY A 7 -0.74 -1.44 16.91
CA GLY A 7 0.57 -2.02 17.21
C GLY A 7 1.64 -0.94 17.39
N PHE A 8 2.79 -1.32 17.92
CA PHE A 8 3.96 -0.46 18.02
C PHE A 8 4.92 -0.69 16.85
N ASP A 9 5.29 0.39 16.16
CA ASP A 9 6.32 0.38 15.12
C ASP A 9 7.67 0.76 15.73
N GLY A 10 8.57 -0.23 15.90
CA GLY A 10 9.89 0.01 16.48
C GLY A 10 10.84 0.85 15.60
N GLY A 11 10.60 0.93 14.30
CA GLY A 11 11.40 1.76 13.39
C GLY A 11 11.04 3.24 13.48
N LYS A 12 9.77 3.54 13.78
CA LYS A 12 9.26 4.92 13.93
C LYS A 12 9.04 5.34 15.38
N LEU A 13 9.11 4.40 16.32
CA LEU A 13 8.84 4.59 17.74
C LEU A 13 7.44 5.18 18.02
N ILE A 14 6.43 4.70 17.30
CA ILE A 14 5.04 5.18 17.44
C ILE A 14 4.04 4.03 17.50
N HIS A 15 2.93 4.26 18.19
CA HIS A 15 1.76 3.37 18.14
C HIS A 15 0.84 3.75 16.98
N GLY A 16 0.25 2.74 16.32
CA GLY A 16 -0.77 2.98 15.32
C GLY A 16 -1.05 1.77 14.44
N ARG A 17 -1.54 2.08 13.23
CA ARG A 17 -1.81 1.13 12.15
C ARG A 17 -0.97 1.44 10.91
N LYS A 18 -0.61 0.40 10.19
CA LYS A 18 0.02 0.46 8.87
C LYS A 18 -1.04 0.26 7.80
N ARG A 19 -0.89 0.99 6.68
CA ARG A 19 -1.78 0.92 5.52
C ARG A 19 -0.99 0.38 4.33
N PHE A 20 -1.36 -0.78 3.85
CA PHE A 20 -0.80 -1.41 2.66
C PHE A 20 -1.72 -1.12 1.48
N LEU A 21 -1.22 -0.41 0.47
CA LEU A 21 -1.98 -0.03 -0.72
C LEU A 21 -1.36 -0.69 -1.95
N SER A 22 -2.20 -1.22 -2.81
CA SER A 22 -1.87 -1.57 -4.20
C SER A 22 -2.58 -0.60 -5.13
N VAL A 23 -1.82 0.00 -6.04
CA VAL A 23 -2.31 0.98 -7.01
C VAL A 23 -1.89 0.60 -8.43
N ASP A 24 -2.65 1.07 -9.42
CA ASP A 24 -2.26 0.99 -10.82
C ASP A 24 -1.21 2.07 -11.21
N THR A 25 -0.89 2.15 -12.50
CA THR A 25 0.09 3.13 -13.02
C THR A 25 -0.40 4.58 -12.96
N LEU A 26 -1.70 4.82 -12.83
CA LEU A 26 -2.31 6.15 -12.65
C LEU A 26 -2.42 6.53 -11.16
N GLY A 27 -2.14 5.60 -10.25
CA GLY A 27 -2.28 5.79 -8.82
C GLY A 27 -3.70 5.54 -8.30
N LEU A 28 -4.55 4.86 -9.08
CA LEU A 28 -5.86 4.41 -8.66
C LEU A 28 -5.73 3.15 -7.81
N VAL A 29 -6.42 3.12 -6.67
CA VAL A 29 -6.33 2.02 -5.70
C VAL A 29 -7.04 0.78 -6.24
N LEU A 30 -6.31 -0.34 -6.30
CA LEU A 30 -6.86 -1.66 -6.59
C LEU A 30 -7.42 -2.28 -5.30
N ARG A 31 -6.56 -2.40 -4.28
CA ARG A 31 -6.90 -2.93 -2.95
C ARG A 31 -6.07 -2.28 -1.85
N VAL A 32 -6.67 -2.20 -0.68
CA VAL A 32 -6.09 -1.73 0.57
C VAL A 32 -6.08 -2.86 1.59
N PHE A 33 -5.14 -2.84 2.53
CA PHE A 33 -5.17 -3.61 3.76
C PHE A 33 -4.63 -2.75 4.91
N VAL A 34 -5.43 -2.54 5.96
CA VAL A 34 -5.03 -1.81 7.17
C VAL A 34 -4.87 -2.80 8.32
N THR A 35 -3.79 -2.66 9.09
CA THR A 35 -3.44 -3.60 10.16
C THR A 35 -2.58 -2.91 11.21
N ALA A 36 -2.40 -3.55 12.37
CA ALA A 36 -1.50 -3.09 13.43
C ALA A 36 -0.08 -2.77 12.94
N ALA A 37 0.54 -1.72 13.49
CA ALA A 37 1.83 -1.23 13.00
C ALA A 37 3.02 -2.17 13.29
N ASN A 38 2.87 -3.14 14.19
CA ASN A 38 3.86 -4.18 14.43
C ASN A 38 3.85 -5.29 13.35
N VAL A 39 2.90 -5.27 12.41
CA VAL A 39 2.91 -6.20 11.29
C VAL A 39 4.01 -5.82 10.31
N GLY A 40 4.90 -6.77 10.02
CA GLY A 40 5.99 -6.60 9.08
C GLY A 40 5.54 -6.41 7.64
N GLU A 41 6.35 -5.69 6.87
CA GLU A 41 6.06 -5.22 5.51
C GLU A 41 5.71 -6.37 4.58
N ARG A 42 6.51 -7.44 4.57
CA ARG A 42 6.28 -8.63 3.74
C ARG A 42 4.96 -9.32 4.10
N SER A 43 4.64 -9.44 5.38
CA SER A 43 3.40 -10.09 5.84
C SER A 43 2.16 -9.28 5.42
N GLY A 44 2.17 -7.96 5.60
CA GLY A 44 1.11 -7.07 5.12
C GLY A 44 1.03 -7.03 3.59
N GLY A 45 2.17 -7.02 2.90
CA GLY A 45 2.29 -7.13 1.46
C GLY A 45 1.60 -8.38 0.90
N LYS A 46 1.86 -9.54 1.50
CA LYS A 46 1.18 -10.79 1.11
C LYS A 46 -0.34 -10.67 1.26
N ARG A 47 -0.83 -10.01 2.31
CA ARG A 47 -2.27 -9.83 2.55
C ARG A 47 -2.93 -8.94 1.49
N VAL A 48 -2.35 -7.79 1.16
CA VAL A 48 -2.90 -6.90 0.12
C VAL A 48 -2.83 -7.56 -1.26
N LEU A 49 -1.73 -8.23 -1.60
CA LEU A 49 -1.59 -8.93 -2.88
C LEU A 49 -2.56 -10.12 -3.02
N LYS A 50 -2.85 -10.85 -1.93
CA LYS A 50 -3.94 -11.85 -1.93
C LYS A 50 -5.29 -11.21 -2.28
N ARG A 51 -5.58 -10.01 -1.74
CA ARG A 51 -6.83 -9.30 -2.06
C ARG A 51 -6.88 -8.86 -3.53
N VAL A 52 -5.75 -8.47 -4.12
CA VAL A 52 -5.66 -8.15 -5.55
C VAL A 52 -5.84 -9.41 -6.40
N ASN A 53 -5.19 -10.52 -6.03
CA ASN A 53 -5.26 -11.77 -6.80
C ASN A 53 -6.70 -12.33 -6.85
N ARG A 54 -7.47 -12.14 -5.77
CA ARG A 54 -8.90 -12.49 -5.70
C ARG A 54 -9.79 -11.67 -6.65
N MET A 55 -9.28 -10.62 -7.28
CA MET A 55 -10.01 -9.89 -8.32
C MET A 55 -10.13 -10.69 -9.63
N GLY A 56 -9.37 -11.79 -9.78
CA GLY A 56 -9.51 -12.72 -10.90
C GLY A 56 -9.27 -12.05 -12.25
N SER A 57 -10.22 -12.23 -13.18
CA SER A 57 -10.09 -11.75 -14.57
C SER A 57 -9.93 -10.23 -14.70
N SER A 58 -10.39 -9.44 -13.71
CA SER A 58 -10.21 -7.98 -13.69
C SER A 58 -8.75 -7.54 -13.62
N VAL A 59 -7.84 -8.43 -13.17
CA VAL A 59 -6.39 -8.17 -13.10
C VAL A 59 -5.58 -9.12 -13.98
N SER A 60 -6.20 -9.71 -15.01
CA SER A 60 -5.55 -10.64 -15.95
C SER A 60 -4.31 -10.08 -16.66
N ARG A 61 -4.23 -8.74 -16.80
CA ARG A 61 -3.09 -8.04 -17.41
C ARG A 61 -1.98 -7.68 -16.42
N LEU A 62 -2.19 -7.91 -15.13
CA LEU A 62 -1.18 -7.63 -14.10
C LEU A 62 -0.11 -8.72 -14.13
N HIS A 63 1.13 -8.32 -14.43
CA HIS A 63 2.28 -9.23 -14.50
C HIS A 63 3.45 -8.78 -13.61
N ALA A 64 3.56 -7.48 -13.34
CA ALA A 64 4.67 -6.89 -12.60
C ALA A 64 4.17 -5.95 -11.52
N ILE A 65 4.81 -5.99 -10.35
CA ILE A 65 4.56 -5.12 -9.21
C ILE A 65 5.85 -4.42 -8.82
N TRP A 66 5.77 -3.11 -8.60
CA TRP A 66 6.88 -2.34 -8.04
C TRP A 66 6.68 -2.15 -6.54
N ALA A 67 7.75 -2.37 -5.78
CA ALA A 67 7.73 -2.22 -4.33
C ALA A 67 9.01 -1.53 -3.83
N ASP A 68 8.98 -1.02 -2.61
CA ASP A 68 10.18 -0.49 -1.95
C ASP A 68 11.07 -1.60 -1.36
N GLY A 69 12.21 -1.18 -0.80
CA GLY A 69 13.18 -2.08 -0.18
C GLY A 69 12.66 -2.89 1.01
N GLY A 70 11.55 -2.49 1.65
CA GLY A 70 10.92 -3.28 2.73
C GLY A 70 10.27 -4.57 2.24
N PHE A 71 10.07 -4.71 0.92
CA PHE A 71 9.55 -5.91 0.26
C PHE A 71 10.64 -6.71 -0.45
N ASP A 72 11.90 -6.53 -0.06
CA ASP A 72 13.01 -7.33 -0.57
C ASP A 72 13.01 -8.77 -0.01
N GLY A 73 13.98 -9.55 -0.45
CA GLY A 73 14.16 -10.94 -0.02
C GLY A 73 13.50 -11.97 -0.93
N GLU A 74 14.25 -13.05 -1.16
CA GLU A 74 13.85 -14.15 -2.04
C GLU A 74 12.55 -14.87 -1.62
N PRO A 75 12.28 -15.12 -0.31
CA PRO A 75 11.03 -15.76 0.09
C PRO A 75 9.77 -14.98 -0.26
N PHE A 76 9.85 -13.64 -0.29
CA PHE A 76 8.71 -12.81 -0.70
C PHE A 76 8.49 -12.89 -2.21
N ARG A 77 9.57 -12.79 -3.00
CA ARG A 77 9.50 -12.87 -4.47
C ARG A 77 8.95 -14.21 -4.95
N ARG A 78 9.46 -15.32 -4.41
CA ARG A 78 8.96 -16.67 -4.73
C ARG A 78 7.49 -16.79 -4.39
N TRP A 79 7.07 -16.35 -3.20
CA TRP A 79 5.67 -16.41 -2.82
C TRP A 79 4.75 -15.64 -3.78
N VAL A 80 5.17 -14.45 -4.25
CA VAL A 80 4.36 -13.68 -5.22
C VAL A 80 4.29 -14.41 -6.56
N MET A 81 5.41 -15.00 -7.01
CA MET A 81 5.46 -15.78 -8.24
C MET A 81 4.61 -17.05 -8.16
N ASP A 82 4.67 -17.78 -7.05
CA ASP A 82 3.97 -19.05 -6.87
C ASP A 82 2.46 -18.87 -6.70
N VAL A 83 2.04 -17.87 -5.91
CA VAL A 83 0.64 -17.67 -5.53
C VAL A 83 -0.10 -16.72 -6.47
N CYS A 84 0.57 -15.65 -6.91
CA CYS A 84 -0.07 -14.61 -7.72
C CYS A 84 0.36 -14.64 -9.19
N ARG A 85 1.39 -15.41 -9.54
CA ARG A 85 1.96 -15.48 -10.90
C ARG A 85 2.44 -14.11 -11.41
N TRP A 86 2.94 -13.28 -10.50
CA TRP A 86 3.48 -11.96 -10.78
C TRP A 86 4.96 -11.85 -10.44
N ILE A 87 5.63 -10.87 -11.03
CA ILE A 87 7.04 -10.55 -10.75
C ILE A 87 7.11 -9.31 -9.86
N VAL A 88 7.88 -9.40 -8.76
CA VAL A 88 8.16 -8.25 -7.88
C VAL A 88 9.46 -7.58 -8.32
N GLN A 89 9.38 -6.30 -8.64
CA GLN A 89 10.51 -5.44 -8.91
C GLN A 89 10.71 -4.50 -7.72
N VAL A 90 11.77 -4.75 -6.95
CA VAL A 90 12.13 -3.90 -5.81
C VAL A 90 12.92 -2.69 -6.31
N VAL A 91 12.36 -1.50 -6.14
CA VAL A 91 12.99 -0.24 -6.55
C VAL A 91 13.75 0.34 -5.37
N LEU A 92 15.06 0.14 -5.36
CA LEU A 92 15.97 0.65 -4.34
C LEU A 92 16.45 2.06 -4.68
N ARG A 93 16.71 2.86 -3.63
CA ARG A 93 17.39 4.15 -3.78
C ARG A 93 18.87 3.92 -4.12
N PRO A 94 19.45 4.60 -5.13
CA PRO A 94 20.88 4.52 -5.41
C PRO A 94 21.72 4.98 -4.21
N LYS A 95 22.72 4.17 -3.79
CA LYS A 95 23.52 4.41 -2.58
C LYS A 95 24.29 5.76 -2.58
N GLN A 96 24.66 6.25 -3.77
CA GLN A 96 25.50 7.45 -3.95
C GLN A 96 24.68 8.74 -4.10
N SER A 97 23.36 8.66 -4.04
CA SER A 97 22.52 9.84 -4.23
C SER A 97 22.38 10.68 -2.96
N LYS A 98 22.68 11.98 -3.05
CA LYS A 98 22.40 12.99 -2.01
C LYS A 98 21.11 13.73 -2.37
N GLY A 99 20.26 13.99 -1.38
CA GLY A 99 18.99 14.72 -1.56
C GLY A 99 17.85 13.86 -2.11
N PHE A 100 16.85 14.53 -2.68
CA PHE A 100 15.67 13.86 -3.26
C PHE A 100 16.01 13.26 -4.62
N VAL A 101 15.72 11.96 -4.79
CA VAL A 101 15.80 11.28 -6.08
C VAL A 101 14.44 10.70 -6.43
N LEU A 102 13.95 11.06 -7.61
CA LEU A 102 12.73 10.48 -8.15
C LEU A 102 12.98 9.01 -8.53
N LEU A 103 12.44 8.10 -7.73
CA LEU A 103 12.46 6.67 -8.03
C LEU A 103 11.34 6.35 -9.03
N LYS A 104 11.73 5.92 -10.23
CA LYS A 104 10.78 5.57 -11.31
C LYS A 104 9.74 4.56 -10.79
N LYS A 105 8.46 4.78 -11.16
CA LYS A 105 7.27 3.99 -10.79
C LYS A 105 6.88 3.99 -9.30
N ARG A 106 7.83 4.04 -8.37
CA ARG A 106 7.54 4.06 -6.91
C ARG A 106 6.78 5.32 -6.47
N TRP A 107 7.09 6.48 -7.06
CA TRP A 107 6.43 7.75 -6.71
C TRP A 107 4.91 7.74 -6.90
N VAL A 108 4.36 6.82 -7.70
CA VAL A 108 2.93 6.75 -8.00
C VAL A 108 2.12 6.45 -6.73
N VAL A 109 2.53 5.45 -5.94
CA VAL A 109 1.85 5.12 -4.68
C VAL A 109 2.07 6.19 -3.61
N GLU A 110 3.25 6.80 -3.56
CA GLU A 110 3.56 7.89 -2.63
C GLU A 110 2.69 9.13 -2.92
N ARG A 111 2.45 9.44 -4.20
CA ARG A 111 1.50 10.46 -4.61
C ARG A 111 0.07 10.12 -4.19
N THR A 112 -0.36 8.85 -4.35
CA THR A 112 -1.69 8.42 -3.89
C THR A 112 -1.83 8.63 -2.39
N PHE A 113 -0.81 8.28 -1.59
CA PHE A 113 -0.80 8.64 -0.16
C PHE A 113 -0.92 10.14 0.05
N GLY A 114 -0.20 10.96 -0.72
CA GLY A 114 -0.31 12.42 -0.69
C GLY A 114 -1.74 12.92 -0.90
N TRP A 115 -2.48 12.36 -1.87
CA TRP A 115 -3.90 12.69 -2.06
C TRP A 115 -4.77 12.29 -0.88
N LEU A 116 -4.53 11.11 -0.29
CA LEU A 116 -5.27 10.66 0.89
C LEU A 116 -5.03 11.57 2.10
N MET A 117 -3.85 12.20 2.21
CA MET A 117 -3.56 13.17 3.27
C MET A 117 -4.38 14.46 3.14
N SER A 118 -4.99 14.75 1.98
CA SER A 118 -5.94 15.86 1.86
C SER A 118 -7.29 15.55 2.53
N CYS A 119 -7.58 14.28 2.82
CA CYS A 119 -8.78 13.88 3.55
C CYS A 119 -8.50 13.88 5.05
N ARG A 120 -9.09 14.82 5.79
CA ARG A 120 -8.86 15.01 7.25
C ARG A 120 -8.89 13.71 8.06
N ARG A 121 -9.87 12.83 7.81
CA ARG A 121 -10.02 11.54 8.53
C ARG A 121 -8.92 10.52 8.25
N LEU A 122 -8.14 10.71 7.18
CA LEU A 122 -7.04 9.82 6.80
C LEU A 122 -5.68 10.36 7.24
N VAL A 123 -5.56 11.63 7.60
CA VAL A 123 -4.30 12.23 8.10
C VAL A 123 -3.82 11.55 9.38
N ARG A 124 -4.76 11.28 10.29
CA ARG A 124 -4.53 10.52 11.51
C ARG A 124 -5.52 9.38 11.57
N ASP A 125 -5.18 8.39 12.37
CA ASP A 125 -6.01 7.21 12.51
C ASP A 125 -7.04 7.43 13.62
N HIS A 126 -8.26 7.78 13.22
CA HIS A 126 -9.37 8.07 14.14
C HIS A 126 -10.32 6.90 14.34
N GLU A 127 -10.20 5.86 13.51
CA GLU A 127 -11.22 4.83 13.39
C GLU A 127 -11.05 3.75 14.46
N LEU A 128 -12.17 3.21 14.94
CA LEU A 128 -12.15 2.06 15.85
C LEU A 128 -11.63 0.81 15.12
N LEU A 129 -12.23 0.51 13.96
CA LEU A 129 -11.97 -0.70 13.18
C LEU A 129 -11.04 -0.41 11.98
N PRO A 130 -10.10 -1.31 11.64
CA PRO A 130 -9.27 -1.17 10.45
C PRO A 130 -10.10 -1.17 9.16
N GLU A 131 -11.21 -1.92 9.12
CA GLU A 131 -12.14 -1.98 7.99
C GLU A 131 -12.79 -0.63 7.70
N THR A 132 -13.08 0.16 8.74
CA THR A 132 -13.60 1.53 8.58
C THR A 132 -12.55 2.42 7.95
N SER A 133 -11.28 2.29 8.37
CA SER A 133 -10.16 3.02 7.79
C SER A 133 -9.96 2.66 6.31
N GLU A 134 -10.06 1.37 5.96
CA GLU A 134 -10.05 0.89 4.57
C GLU A 134 -11.19 1.50 3.74
N THR A 135 -12.40 1.50 4.28
CA THR A 135 -13.59 2.05 3.62
C THR A 135 -13.43 3.54 3.31
N LEU A 136 -12.91 4.32 4.25
CA LEU A 136 -12.64 5.75 4.04
C LEU A 136 -11.60 5.99 2.95
N ILE A 137 -10.59 5.13 2.81
CA ILE A 137 -9.62 5.20 1.71
C ILE A 137 -10.32 4.97 0.37
N TYR A 138 -11.20 3.98 0.26
CA TYR A 138 -11.98 3.77 -0.97
C TYR A 138 -12.90 4.94 -1.29
N LEU A 139 -13.60 5.52 -0.30
CA LEU A 139 -14.44 6.70 -0.49
C LEU A 139 -13.65 7.91 -0.98
N ALA A 140 -12.47 8.15 -0.40
CA ALA A 140 -11.56 9.21 -0.86
C ALA A 140 -11.15 8.98 -2.32
N MET A 141 -10.83 7.74 -2.71
CA MET A 141 -10.47 7.43 -4.10
C MET A 141 -11.64 7.58 -5.07
N ILE A 142 -12.85 7.18 -4.69
CA ILE A 142 -14.07 7.39 -5.50
C ILE A 142 -14.25 8.88 -5.78
N TRP A 143 -14.17 9.72 -4.74
CA TRP A 143 -14.27 11.16 -4.89
C TRP A 143 -13.20 11.75 -5.82
N ILE A 144 -11.94 11.30 -5.70
CA ILE A 144 -10.86 11.71 -6.62
C ILE A 144 -11.17 11.29 -8.06
N MET A 145 -11.65 10.06 -8.27
CA MET A 145 -11.96 9.54 -9.61
C MET A 145 -13.11 10.31 -10.25
N VAL A 146 -14.20 10.58 -9.50
CA VAL A 146 -15.34 11.37 -9.98
C VAL A 146 -14.90 12.77 -10.40
N ARG A 147 -14.03 13.41 -9.61
CA ARG A 147 -13.47 14.73 -9.92
C ARG A 147 -12.60 14.79 -11.17
N ARG A 148 -12.10 13.65 -11.66
CA ARG A 148 -11.23 13.58 -12.84
C ARG A 148 -11.95 13.22 -14.12
N LEU A 149 -13.21 12.78 -14.01
CA LEU A 149 -14.04 12.46 -15.18
C LEU A 149 -14.65 13.72 -15.81
N ALA A 150 -14.65 14.85 -15.08
CA ALA A 150 -15.18 16.14 -15.51
C ALA A 150 -14.05 17.13 -15.82
#